data_AF-A0A948QB94-F1
#
_entry.id   AF-A0A948QB94-F1
#
_cell.length_a   1.000
_cell.length_b   1.000
_cell.length_c   1.000
_cell.angle_alpha   90.00
_cell.angle_beta   90.00
_cell.angle_gamma   90.00
#
_symmetry.space_group_name_H-M   'P 1'
#
loop_
_entity.id
_entity.type
_entity.pdbx_description
1 polymer ?
#
loop_
_entity_poly.entity_id
_entity_poly.type
_entity_poly.pdbx_seq_one_letter_code
_entity_poly.pdbx_strand_id
1 'polypeptide(L)'
;MENWHYLYIPTSNNLRWSGYILAYATVLPGIFETAELLETLGVFKKLKVKPLKITPKLLKGSMITGLIFILLPLLLPKYFFPLIWGGFIFLLEPINYHLGLNSFLKDWAQGHIRKFYTILLSGFICGILWEFWNFFSGAKWEYTVPFVGNLKIFEMPILGYLGFPPFAISCYVIYSFISYMWRGKNYEFGAMENLKIHYNPLLSLIAYILLIGISTIAIVAIDKYTVWLYTIHL
;
A
#
# COMPACT_ATOMS: atom_id res chain seq x y z
N MET A 1 -3.62 12.60 17.24
CA MET A 1 -3.67 11.67 16.08
C MET A 1 -3.68 10.27 16.66
N GLU A 2 -4.82 9.91 17.21
CA GLU A 2 -5.10 8.63 17.84
C GLU A 2 -6.23 8.06 16.98
N ASN A 3 -5.88 7.58 15.80
CA ASN A 3 -6.86 7.14 14.80
C ASN A 3 -7.18 5.65 14.96
N TRP A 4 -6.26 4.89 15.56
CA TRP A 4 -6.45 3.50 15.95
C TRP A 4 -5.55 3.14 17.12
N HIS A 5 -5.90 2.06 17.82
CA HIS A 5 -5.09 1.47 18.88
C HIS A 5 -5.10 -0.06 18.79
N TYR A 6 -3.96 -0.68 19.11
CA TYR A 6 -3.87 -2.12 19.31
C TYR A 6 -4.20 -2.48 20.75
N LEU A 7 -5.10 -3.45 20.90
CA LEU A 7 -5.63 -3.94 22.16
C LEU A 7 -5.30 -5.43 22.33
N TYR A 8 -5.12 -5.85 23.58
CA TYR A 8 -4.92 -7.26 23.98
C TYR A 8 -3.72 -7.96 23.33
N ILE A 9 -2.70 -7.19 22.97
CA ILE A 9 -1.45 -7.72 22.40
C ILE A 9 -0.50 -8.21 23.50
N PRO A 10 0.39 -9.18 23.20
CA PRO A 10 1.33 -9.70 24.19
C PRO A 10 2.23 -8.60 24.77
N THR A 11 2.53 -8.68 26.07
CA THR A 11 3.43 -7.75 26.77
C THR A 11 4.89 -7.89 26.33
N SER A 12 5.32 -9.10 25.96
CA SER A 12 6.66 -9.38 25.46
C SER A 12 6.91 -8.74 24.10
N ASN A 13 7.90 -7.85 24.01
CA ASN A 13 8.29 -7.17 22.77
C ASN A 13 8.68 -8.17 21.67
N ASN A 14 9.41 -9.23 22.01
CA ASN A 14 9.87 -10.21 21.03
C ASN A 14 8.71 -10.92 20.33
N LEU A 15 7.69 -11.31 21.09
CA LEU A 15 6.50 -11.98 20.56
C LEU A 15 5.63 -11.01 19.74
N ARG A 16 5.53 -9.78 20.21
CA ARG A 16 4.74 -8.75 19.55
C ARG A 16 5.36 -8.30 18.22
N TRP A 17 6.66 -8.04 18.21
CA TRP A 17 7.38 -7.60 17.02
C TRP A 17 7.47 -8.70 15.95
N SER A 18 7.68 -9.96 16.36
CA SER A 18 7.61 -11.09 15.41
C SER A 18 6.20 -11.24 14.83
N GLY A 19 5.16 -11.05 15.65
CA GLY A 19 3.77 -10.98 15.21
C GLY A 19 3.53 -9.87 14.19
N TYR A 20 4.03 -8.65 14.44
CA TYR A 20 3.94 -7.55 13.48
C TYR A 20 4.60 -7.89 12.15
N ILE A 21 5.83 -8.41 12.18
CA ILE A 21 6.56 -8.79 10.97
C ILE A 21 5.77 -9.80 10.16
N LEU A 22 5.25 -10.85 10.82
CA LEU A 22 4.45 -11.87 10.14
C LEU A 22 3.15 -11.28 9.57
N ALA A 23 2.39 -10.52 10.36
CA ALA A 23 1.15 -9.91 9.91
C ALA A 23 1.38 -9.00 8.69
N TYR A 24 2.34 -8.07 8.77
CA TYR A 24 2.62 -7.13 7.68
C TYR A 24 3.24 -7.81 6.45
N ALA A 25 4.04 -8.88 6.63
CA ALA A 25 4.62 -9.63 5.52
C ALA A 25 3.54 -10.29 4.63
N THR A 26 2.37 -10.63 5.20
CA THR A 26 1.26 -11.25 4.44
C THR A 26 0.45 -10.26 3.60
N VAL A 27 0.62 -8.95 3.79
CA VAL A 27 -0.18 -7.92 3.13
C VAL A 27 0.00 -7.93 1.61
N LEU A 28 1.25 -7.88 1.13
CA LEU A 28 1.54 -7.88 -0.31
C LEU A 28 1.09 -9.20 -0.98
N PRO A 29 1.45 -10.39 -0.46
CA PRO A 29 0.91 -11.64 -0.98
C PRO A 29 -0.62 -11.66 -1.02
N GLY A 30 -1.29 -11.25 0.07
CA GLY A 30 -2.76 -11.23 0.12
C GLY A 30 -3.39 -10.40 -1.00
N ILE A 31 -2.85 -9.20 -1.27
CA ILE A 31 -3.34 -8.31 -2.34
C ILE A 31 -3.09 -8.91 -3.72
N PHE A 32 -1.88 -9.43 -3.99
CA PHE A 32 -1.48 -9.90 -5.31
C PHE A 32 -2.12 -11.25 -5.68
N GLU A 33 -2.18 -12.20 -4.75
CA GLU A 33 -2.88 -13.48 -4.97
C GLU A 33 -4.37 -13.27 -5.23
N THR A 34 -5.00 -12.35 -4.48
CA THR A 34 -6.40 -11.98 -4.71
C THR A 34 -6.57 -11.32 -6.08
N ALA A 35 -5.63 -10.47 -6.50
CA ALA A 35 -5.66 -9.88 -7.84
C ALA A 35 -5.51 -10.94 -8.94
N GLU A 36 -4.56 -11.87 -8.80
CA GLU A 36 -4.34 -12.95 -9.76
C GLU A 36 -5.54 -13.91 -9.87
N LEU A 37 -6.19 -14.21 -8.74
CA LEU A 37 -7.45 -14.96 -8.71
C LEU A 37 -8.54 -14.22 -9.51
N LEU A 38 -8.74 -12.92 -9.26
CA LEU A 38 -9.71 -12.11 -10.01
C LEU A 38 -9.38 -12.05 -11.51
N GLU A 39 -8.10 -11.99 -11.87
CA GLU A 39 -7.66 -12.03 -13.27
C GLU A 39 -7.98 -13.39 -13.92
N THR A 40 -7.73 -14.49 -13.20
CA THR A 40 -8.03 -15.85 -13.64
C THR A 40 -9.53 -16.08 -13.83
N LEU A 41 -10.36 -15.52 -12.93
CA LEU A 41 -11.82 -15.53 -13.03
C LEU A 41 -12.36 -14.66 -14.17
N GLY A 42 -11.51 -13.92 -14.89
CA GLY A 42 -11.95 -13.10 -16.02
C GLY A 42 -12.60 -11.78 -15.60
N VAL A 43 -12.44 -11.35 -14.34
CA VAL A 43 -13.00 -10.07 -13.86
C VAL A 43 -12.41 -8.93 -14.70
N PHE A 44 -13.27 -8.01 -15.14
CA PHE A 44 -12.94 -6.89 -16.03
C PHE A 44 -12.26 -7.27 -17.37
N LYS A 45 -12.35 -8.52 -17.84
CA LYS A 45 -11.68 -8.97 -19.09
C LYS A 45 -12.09 -8.17 -20.34
N LYS A 46 -13.33 -7.67 -20.38
CA LYS A 46 -13.86 -6.88 -21.49
C LYS A 46 -13.56 -5.38 -21.36
N LEU A 47 -12.92 -4.96 -20.27
CA LEU A 47 -12.69 -3.55 -19.97
C LEU A 47 -11.52 -3.03 -20.79
N LYS A 48 -11.83 -2.23 -21.82
CA LYS A 48 -10.86 -1.51 -22.64
C LYS A 48 -11.31 -0.07 -22.78
N VAL A 49 -10.35 0.85 -22.77
CA VAL A 49 -10.60 2.28 -22.98
C VAL A 49 -9.72 2.80 -24.10
N LYS A 50 -10.02 4.01 -24.57
CA LYS A 50 -9.15 4.69 -25.52
C LYS A 50 -7.76 4.88 -24.89
N PRO A 51 -6.68 4.58 -25.63
CA PRO A 51 -5.31 4.81 -25.18
C PRO A 51 -5.10 6.21 -24.61
N LEU A 52 -4.51 6.29 -23.42
CA LEU A 52 -4.16 7.56 -22.79
C LEU A 52 -2.88 8.11 -23.41
N LYS A 53 -2.92 9.36 -23.91
CA LYS A 53 -1.70 10.03 -24.39
C LYS A 53 -0.86 10.49 -23.19
N ILE A 54 0.22 9.79 -22.91
CA ILE A 54 1.17 10.18 -21.87
C ILE A 54 2.02 11.36 -22.37
N THR A 55 2.00 12.47 -21.64
CA THR A 55 2.75 13.69 -21.97
C THR A 55 3.72 14.05 -20.85
N PRO A 56 4.83 14.75 -21.13
CA PRO A 56 5.74 15.24 -20.08
C PRO A 56 5.05 16.10 -19.03
N LYS A 57 4.03 16.88 -19.44
CA LYS A 57 3.22 17.71 -18.55
C LYS A 57 2.39 16.87 -17.57
N LEU A 58 1.79 15.76 -18.05
CA LEU A 58 1.06 14.83 -17.20
C LEU A 58 1.98 14.19 -16.16
N LEU A 59 3.15 13.71 -16.58
CA LEU A 59 4.12 13.08 -15.70
C LEU A 59 4.63 14.05 -14.61
N LYS A 60 5.04 15.26 -15.02
CA LYS A 60 5.49 16.30 -14.07
C LYS A 60 4.37 16.73 -13.13
N GLY A 61 3.15 16.92 -13.65
CA GLY A 61 1.97 17.25 -12.85
C GLY A 61 1.69 16.18 -11.79
N SER A 62 1.70 14.91 -12.18
CA SER A 62 1.54 13.78 -11.26
C SER A 62 2.60 13.79 -10.16
N MET A 63 3.89 13.94 -10.50
CA MET A 63 4.96 13.98 -9.49
C MET A 63 4.78 15.13 -8.49
N ILE A 64 4.40 16.33 -8.95
CA ILE A 64 4.14 17.48 -8.09
C ILE A 64 2.94 17.19 -7.17
N THR A 65 1.86 16.63 -7.72
CA THR A 65 0.69 16.22 -6.93
C THR A 65 1.07 15.19 -5.86
N GLY A 66 1.85 14.17 -6.21
CA GLY A 66 2.34 13.17 -5.26
C GLY A 66 3.17 13.78 -4.14
N LEU A 67 4.07 14.71 -4.47
CA LEU A 67 4.86 15.42 -3.47
C LEU A 67 3.98 16.25 -2.51
N ILE A 68 3.00 16.98 -3.03
CA ILE A 68 2.04 17.73 -2.22
C ILE A 68 1.24 16.77 -1.32
N PHE A 69 0.80 15.64 -1.85
CA PHE A 69 0.03 14.63 -1.13
C PHE A 69 0.82 13.94 -0.02
N ILE A 70 2.15 13.96 -0.08
CA ILE A 70 3.02 13.47 1.00
C ILE A 70 3.34 14.58 2.00
N LEU A 71 3.65 15.79 1.53
CA LEU A 71 4.07 16.90 2.39
C LEU A 71 2.93 17.47 3.22
N LEU A 72 1.73 17.63 2.67
CA LEU A 72 0.59 18.21 3.40
C LEU A 72 0.17 17.39 4.62
N PRO A 73 0.05 16.05 4.56
CA PRO A 73 -0.16 15.24 5.77
C PRO A 73 0.92 15.40 6.83
N LEU A 74 2.19 15.64 6.45
CA LEU A 74 3.27 15.82 7.41
C LEU A 74 3.22 17.18 8.10
N LEU A 75 2.83 18.23 7.37
CA LEU A 75 2.74 19.59 7.89
C LEU A 75 1.43 19.87 8.64
N LEU A 76 0.31 19.36 8.11
CA LEU A 76 -1.05 19.62 8.59
C LEU A 76 -1.87 18.31 8.68
N PRO A 77 -1.41 17.34 9.50
CA PRO A 77 -1.99 15.99 9.53
C PRO A 77 -3.47 15.95 9.92
N LYS A 78 -3.93 16.89 10.76
CA LYS A 78 -5.32 16.94 11.23
C LYS A 78 -6.34 17.02 10.09
N TYR A 79 -5.97 17.62 8.96
CA TYR A 79 -6.88 17.84 7.83
C TYR A 79 -6.51 17.03 6.59
N PHE A 80 -5.21 16.83 6.35
CA PHE A 80 -4.74 16.29 5.09
C PHE A 80 -4.31 14.83 5.16
N PHE A 81 -4.50 14.13 6.29
CA PHE A 81 -4.15 12.71 6.39
C PHE A 81 -4.69 11.81 5.25
N PRO A 82 -5.90 12.03 4.67
CA PRO A 82 -6.39 11.15 3.60
C PRO A 82 -5.56 11.24 2.30
N LEU A 83 -4.83 12.35 2.09
CA LEU A 83 -4.00 12.51 0.89
C LEU A 83 -2.87 11.50 0.79
N ILE A 84 -2.45 10.92 1.92
CA ILE A 84 -1.38 9.93 1.94
C ILE A 84 -1.71 8.71 1.07
N TRP A 85 -2.99 8.38 0.89
CA TRP A 85 -3.46 7.27 0.04
C TRP A 85 -3.09 7.43 -1.43
N GLY A 86 -2.96 8.67 -1.91
CA GLY A 86 -2.56 8.97 -3.29
C GLY A 86 -1.09 9.36 -3.45
N GLY A 87 -0.39 9.66 -2.35
CA GLY A 87 0.95 10.26 -2.38
C GLY A 87 1.95 9.45 -3.19
N PHE A 88 2.16 8.19 -2.80
CA PHE A 88 3.10 7.31 -3.51
C PHE A 88 2.61 6.92 -4.91
N ILE A 89 1.30 6.81 -5.13
CA ILE A 89 0.73 6.51 -6.45
C ILE A 89 1.19 7.58 -7.45
N PHE A 90 0.88 8.86 -7.16
CA PHE A 90 1.18 9.96 -8.07
C PHE A 90 2.68 10.26 -8.18
N LEU A 91 3.45 10.01 -7.11
CA LEU A 91 4.90 10.23 -7.10
C LEU A 91 5.66 9.17 -7.90
N LEU A 92 5.34 7.89 -7.68
CA LEU A 92 6.14 6.77 -8.19
C LEU A 92 5.66 6.26 -9.55
N GLU A 93 4.39 6.42 -9.95
CA GLU A 93 3.93 5.98 -11.27
C GLU A 93 4.71 6.63 -12.43
N PRO A 94 4.94 7.95 -12.45
CA PRO A 94 5.76 8.59 -13.48
C PRO A 94 7.21 8.09 -13.49
N ILE A 95 7.75 7.76 -12.31
CA ILE A 95 9.12 7.25 -12.16
C ILE A 95 9.19 5.83 -12.71
N ASN A 96 8.27 4.95 -12.33
CA ASN A 96 8.17 3.59 -12.86
C ASN A 96 8.00 3.60 -14.39
N TYR A 97 7.15 4.49 -14.92
CA TYR A 97 6.98 4.70 -16.35
C TYR A 97 8.30 5.08 -17.04
N HIS A 98 9.07 6.00 -16.47
CA HIS A 98 10.34 6.46 -17.04
C HIS A 98 11.48 5.43 -16.95
N LEU A 99 11.53 4.68 -15.85
CA LEU A 99 12.45 3.56 -15.65
C LEU A 99 12.08 2.34 -16.50
N GLY A 100 10.94 2.40 -17.21
CA GLY A 100 10.44 1.32 -18.04
C GLY A 100 9.86 0.15 -17.26
N LEU A 101 9.72 0.28 -15.93
CA LEU A 101 9.17 -0.70 -14.99
C LEU A 101 7.67 -0.91 -15.21
N ASN A 102 7.09 -1.87 -14.49
CA ASN A 102 5.65 -2.09 -14.51
C ASN A 102 4.93 -0.82 -14.03
N SER A 103 3.99 -0.32 -14.81
CA SER A 103 3.32 0.95 -14.54
C SER A 103 1.93 0.94 -15.14
N PHE A 104 0.94 1.44 -14.39
CA PHE A 104 -0.40 1.66 -14.90
C PHE A 104 -0.42 2.67 -16.03
N LEU A 105 0.41 3.73 -15.98
CA LEU A 105 0.52 4.68 -17.09
C LEU A 105 0.94 4.01 -18.40
N LYS A 106 1.80 3.00 -18.34
CA LYS A 106 2.21 2.21 -19.51
C LYS A 106 1.05 1.36 -20.05
N ASP A 107 0.32 0.70 -19.17
CA ASP A 107 -0.85 -0.10 -19.53
C ASP A 107 -1.97 0.78 -20.11
N TRP A 108 -2.23 1.94 -19.51
CA TRP A 108 -3.23 2.91 -19.94
C TRP A 108 -2.88 3.55 -21.27
N ALA A 109 -1.60 3.76 -21.56
CA ALA A 109 -1.12 4.21 -22.87
C ALA A 109 -1.42 3.21 -24.00
N GLN A 110 -1.75 1.96 -23.66
CA GLN A 110 -2.17 0.92 -24.59
C GLN A 110 -3.69 0.66 -24.53
N GLY A 111 -4.43 1.39 -23.67
CA GLY A 111 -5.86 1.18 -23.44
C GLY A 111 -6.18 0.00 -22.51
N HIS A 112 -5.16 -0.59 -21.86
CA HIS A 112 -5.31 -1.67 -20.91
C HIS A 112 -5.48 -1.10 -19.49
N ILE A 113 -6.70 -1.11 -18.98
CA ILE A 113 -7.00 -0.61 -17.62
C ILE A 113 -7.37 -1.72 -16.64
N ARG A 114 -7.52 -2.95 -17.14
CA ARG A 114 -7.99 -4.11 -16.37
C ARG A 114 -7.23 -4.29 -15.06
N LYS A 115 -5.89 -4.34 -15.13
CA LYS A 115 -5.01 -4.55 -13.98
C LYS A 115 -5.26 -3.55 -12.85
N PHE A 116 -5.40 -2.27 -13.19
CA PHE A 116 -5.68 -1.21 -12.22
C PHE A 116 -6.97 -1.48 -11.43
N TYR A 117 -8.05 -1.84 -12.13
CA TYR A 117 -9.32 -2.15 -11.47
C TYR A 117 -9.30 -3.48 -10.72
N THR A 118 -8.56 -4.47 -11.21
CA THR A 118 -8.37 -5.74 -10.49
C THR A 118 -7.63 -5.51 -9.16
N ILE A 119 -6.56 -4.72 -9.14
CA ILE A 119 -5.81 -4.41 -7.91
C ILE A 119 -6.64 -3.52 -6.96
N LEU A 120 -7.42 -2.56 -7.48
CA LEU A 120 -8.37 -1.80 -6.66
C LEU A 120 -9.37 -2.73 -5.96
N LEU A 121 -9.93 -3.68 -6.71
CA LEU A 121 -10.90 -4.64 -6.18
C LEU A 121 -10.25 -5.63 -5.21
N SER A 122 -9.02 -6.07 -5.48
CA SER A 122 -8.30 -6.96 -4.55
C SER A 122 -8.03 -6.26 -3.22
N GLY A 123 -7.60 -4.99 -3.26
CA GLY A 123 -7.48 -4.16 -2.07
C GLY A 123 -8.77 -4.07 -1.27
N PHE A 124 -9.90 -3.82 -1.94
CA PHE A 124 -11.21 -3.78 -1.30
C PHE A 124 -11.58 -5.12 -0.62
N ILE A 125 -11.42 -6.24 -1.32
CA ILE A 125 -11.70 -7.59 -0.80
C ILE A 125 -10.80 -7.91 0.39
N CYS A 126 -9.49 -7.67 0.27
CA CYS A 126 -8.54 -7.87 1.36
C CYS A 126 -8.90 -7.02 2.57
N GLY A 127 -9.30 -5.76 2.38
CA GLY A 127 -9.78 -4.89 3.44
C GLY A 127 -10.96 -5.48 4.22
N ILE A 128 -11.96 -6.00 3.51
CA ILE A 128 -13.11 -6.70 4.14
C ILE A 128 -12.64 -7.92 4.94
N LEU A 129 -11.75 -8.73 4.36
CA LEU A 129 -11.24 -9.94 5.01
C LEU A 129 -10.40 -9.61 6.26
N TRP A 130 -9.55 -8.58 6.20
CA TRP A 130 -8.75 -8.14 7.35
C TRP A 130 -9.63 -7.63 8.48
N GLU A 131 -10.67 -6.84 8.19
CA GLU A 131 -11.61 -6.38 9.21
C GLU A 131 -12.45 -7.53 9.78
N PHE A 132 -12.83 -8.49 8.95
CA PHE A 132 -13.50 -9.71 9.41
C PHE A 132 -12.60 -10.49 10.39
N TRP A 133 -11.34 -10.75 10.06
CA TRP A 133 -10.43 -11.47 10.96
C TRP A 133 -10.08 -10.67 12.22
N ASN A 134 -9.89 -9.36 12.10
CA ASN A 134 -9.64 -8.47 13.22
C ASN A 134 -10.80 -8.46 14.23
N PHE A 135 -12.05 -8.52 13.74
CA PHE A 135 -13.21 -8.57 14.61
C PHE A 135 -13.25 -9.82 15.50
N PHE A 136 -12.79 -10.96 14.98
CA PHE A 136 -12.78 -12.24 15.69
C PHE A 136 -11.45 -12.55 16.41
N SER A 137 -10.41 -11.71 16.25
CA SER A 137 -9.12 -11.97 16.86
C SER A 137 -9.07 -11.52 18.33
N GLY A 138 -8.35 -12.29 19.15
CA GLY A 138 -8.11 -11.91 20.55
C GLY A 138 -7.27 -10.64 20.66
N ALA A 139 -6.18 -10.57 19.90
CA ALA A 139 -5.40 -9.35 19.68
C ALA A 139 -5.93 -8.61 18.45
N LYS A 140 -6.33 -7.34 18.60
CA LYS A 140 -7.02 -6.60 17.54
C LYS A 140 -6.66 -5.12 17.51
N TRP A 141 -6.95 -4.46 16.40
CA TRP A 141 -6.93 -3.00 16.28
C TRP A 141 -8.35 -2.43 16.34
N GLU A 142 -8.53 -1.33 17.07
CA GLU A 142 -9.80 -0.58 17.14
C GLU A 142 -9.60 0.83 16.59
N TYR A 143 -10.57 1.32 15.82
CA TYR A 143 -10.53 2.64 15.20
C TYR A 143 -11.24 3.72 16.03
N THR A 144 -10.52 4.81 16.27
CA THR A 144 -10.93 6.01 17.00
C THR A 144 -11.00 7.25 16.09
N VAL A 145 -11.17 7.04 14.77
CA VAL A 145 -11.10 8.10 13.76
C VAL A 145 -12.17 9.19 14.02
N PRO A 146 -11.77 10.44 14.27
CA PRO A 146 -12.73 11.52 14.46
C PRO A 146 -13.42 11.87 13.13
N PHE A 147 -14.67 12.33 13.18
CA PHE A 147 -15.47 12.83 12.04
C PHE A 147 -16.02 11.78 11.05
N VAL A 148 -15.72 10.49 11.21
CA VAL A 148 -16.11 9.45 10.25
C VAL A 148 -17.27 8.59 10.79
N GLY A 149 -18.32 9.24 11.30
CA GLY A 149 -19.63 8.64 11.62
C GLY A 149 -19.66 7.48 12.64
N ASN A 150 -20.86 7.14 13.13
CA ASN A 150 -21.09 5.99 14.02
C ASN A 150 -21.40 4.69 13.27
N LEU A 151 -21.49 4.75 11.94
CA LEU A 151 -21.86 3.59 11.12
C LEU A 151 -20.60 2.78 10.77
N LYS A 152 -20.41 1.70 11.53
CA LYS A 152 -19.28 0.77 11.40
C LYS A 152 -19.73 -0.55 10.79
N ILE A 153 -18.85 -1.17 10.02
CA ILE A 153 -18.93 -2.59 9.66
C ILE A 153 -17.69 -3.22 10.29
N PHE A 154 -17.89 -4.16 11.21
CA PHE A 154 -16.87 -4.59 12.17
C PHE A 154 -16.35 -3.40 13.00
N GLU A 155 -15.03 -3.28 13.19
CA GLU A 155 -14.42 -2.17 13.95
C GLU A 155 -14.24 -0.90 13.10
N MET A 156 -14.27 -1.04 11.77
CA MET A 156 -13.98 0.07 10.85
C MET A 156 -15.24 0.87 10.44
N PRO A 157 -15.14 2.22 10.43
CA PRO A 157 -16.13 3.06 9.77
C PRO A 157 -16.24 2.76 8.27
N ILE A 158 -17.44 2.85 7.69
CA ILE A 158 -17.67 2.52 6.27
C ILE A 158 -16.74 3.29 5.32
N LEU A 159 -16.51 4.58 5.58
CA LEU A 159 -15.61 5.40 4.75
C LEU A 159 -14.15 4.97 4.86
N GLY A 160 -13.78 4.29 5.95
CA GLY A 160 -12.44 3.70 6.11
C GLY A 160 -12.13 2.66 5.03
N TYR A 161 -13.13 1.88 4.62
CA TYR A 161 -12.95 0.86 3.58
C TYR A 161 -12.53 1.45 2.23
N LEU A 162 -12.82 2.73 1.98
CA LEU A 162 -12.37 3.44 0.77
C LEU A 162 -10.86 3.65 0.73
N GLY A 163 -10.15 3.46 1.85
CA GLY A 163 -8.70 3.51 1.92
C GLY A 163 -8.00 2.25 1.40
N PHE A 164 -8.65 1.08 1.46
CA PHE A 164 -8.02 -0.17 1.02
C PHE A 164 -7.76 -0.25 -0.49
N PRO A 165 -8.67 0.19 -1.39
CA PRO A 165 -8.38 0.21 -2.82
C PRO A 165 -7.15 1.06 -3.20
N PRO A 166 -7.02 2.36 -2.84
CA PRO A 166 -5.83 3.13 -3.17
C PRO A 166 -4.59 2.65 -2.40
N PHE A 167 -4.75 2.04 -1.22
CA PHE A 167 -3.65 1.36 -0.54
C PHE A 167 -3.07 0.21 -1.39
N ALA A 168 -3.91 -0.66 -1.96
CA ALA A 168 -3.44 -1.74 -2.83
C ALA A 168 -2.73 -1.23 -4.09
N ILE A 169 -3.21 -0.12 -4.67
CA ILE A 169 -2.50 0.55 -5.77
C ILE A 169 -1.14 1.07 -5.31
N SER A 170 -1.07 1.74 -4.16
CA SER A 170 0.20 2.20 -3.60
C SER A 170 1.18 1.04 -3.37
N CYS A 171 0.71 -0.08 -2.81
CA CYS A 171 1.49 -1.30 -2.64
C CYS A 171 2.08 -1.79 -3.97
N TYR A 172 1.26 -1.87 -5.02
CA TYR A 172 1.73 -2.28 -6.35
C TYR A 172 2.77 -1.32 -6.93
N VAL A 173 2.52 -0.01 -6.87
CA VAL A 173 3.43 1.00 -7.43
C VAL A 173 4.78 1.01 -6.70
N ILE A 174 4.76 0.90 -5.37
CA ILE A 174 5.98 0.78 -4.55
C ILE A 174 6.70 -0.53 -4.86
N TYR A 175 5.99 -1.65 -4.97
CA TYR A 175 6.57 -2.95 -5.29
C TYR A 175 7.24 -2.93 -6.67
N SER A 176 6.58 -2.33 -7.67
CA SER A 176 7.17 -2.12 -8.99
C SER A 176 8.43 -1.26 -8.93
N PHE A 177 8.42 -0.18 -8.15
CA PHE A 177 9.61 0.67 -7.97
C PHE A 177 10.77 -0.11 -7.33
N ILE A 178 10.52 -0.86 -6.27
CA ILE A 178 11.52 -1.70 -5.58
C ILE A 178 12.06 -2.79 -6.51
N SER A 179 11.24 -3.29 -7.44
CA SER A 179 11.67 -4.31 -8.42
C SER A 179 12.87 -3.87 -9.26
N TYR A 180 13.15 -2.57 -9.35
CA TYR A 180 14.39 -2.05 -9.95
C TYR A 180 15.64 -2.72 -9.36
N MET A 181 15.65 -2.99 -8.05
CA MET A 181 16.75 -3.67 -7.34
C MET A 181 16.94 -5.12 -7.82
N TRP A 182 15.88 -5.75 -8.32
CA TRP A 182 15.87 -7.12 -8.85
C TRP A 182 15.81 -7.14 -10.38
N ARG A 183 16.28 -6.07 -11.03
CA ARG A 183 16.30 -5.93 -12.50
C ARG A 183 14.91 -5.99 -13.13
N GLY A 184 13.90 -5.44 -12.45
CA GLY A 184 12.52 -5.37 -12.93
C GLY A 184 11.72 -6.67 -12.75
N LYS A 185 12.35 -7.74 -12.20
CA LYS A 185 11.64 -8.96 -11.85
C LYS A 185 10.61 -8.69 -10.76
N ASN A 186 9.39 -9.14 -10.99
CA ASN A 186 8.26 -8.96 -10.08
C ASN A 186 7.37 -10.21 -10.12
N TYR A 187 6.25 -10.22 -9.39
CA TYR A 187 5.38 -11.39 -9.27
C TYR A 187 4.64 -11.74 -10.58
N GLU A 188 4.54 -10.82 -11.54
CA GLU A 188 3.79 -11.03 -12.76
C GLU A 188 4.51 -12.00 -13.72
N PHE A 189 3.72 -12.85 -14.38
CA PHE A 189 4.24 -13.74 -15.41
C PHE A 189 4.81 -12.93 -16.60
N GLY A 190 6.04 -13.24 -16.99
CA GLY A 190 6.74 -12.50 -18.06
C GLY A 190 7.25 -11.13 -17.64
N ALA A 191 7.39 -10.87 -16.33
CA ALA A 191 7.96 -9.65 -15.77
C ALA A 191 9.32 -9.32 -16.40
N MET A 192 9.27 -8.45 -17.40
CA MET A 192 10.35 -7.61 -17.89
C MET A 192 11.64 -8.37 -18.24
N GLU A 193 11.50 -9.46 -19.00
CA GLU A 193 12.63 -10.28 -19.53
C GLU A 193 13.68 -9.46 -20.31
N ASN A 194 13.32 -8.27 -20.80
CA ASN A 194 14.15 -7.45 -21.70
C ASN A 194 14.62 -6.10 -21.10
N LEU A 195 14.40 -5.84 -19.81
CA LEU A 195 14.85 -4.58 -19.19
C LEU A 195 16.36 -4.59 -18.94
N LYS A 196 17.09 -3.77 -19.69
CA LYS A 196 18.54 -3.56 -19.48
C LYS A 196 18.78 -2.58 -18.33
N ILE A 197 18.41 -2.97 -17.11
CA ILE A 197 18.76 -2.21 -15.91
C ILE A 197 20.22 -2.51 -15.57
N HIS A 198 21.03 -1.45 -15.47
CA HIS A 198 22.40 -1.58 -14.97
C HIS A 198 22.35 -1.78 -13.45
N TYR A 199 22.73 -2.98 -13.00
CA TYR A 199 22.78 -3.30 -11.58
C TYR A 199 23.87 -2.49 -10.88
N ASN A 200 23.49 -1.72 -9.86
CA ASN A 200 24.43 -1.00 -8.99
C ASN A 200 24.39 -1.62 -7.58
N PRO A 201 25.47 -2.33 -7.15
CA PRO A 201 25.50 -3.01 -5.86
C PRO A 201 25.46 -2.03 -4.68
N LEU A 202 26.08 -0.86 -4.81
CA LEU A 202 26.09 0.15 -3.75
C LEU A 202 24.69 0.74 -3.54
N LEU A 203 24.00 1.08 -4.63
CA LEU A 203 22.62 1.56 -4.57
C LEU A 203 21.69 0.52 -3.93
N SER A 204 21.87 -0.76 -4.30
CA SER A 204 21.09 -1.86 -3.75
C SER A 204 21.34 -2.03 -2.25
N LEU A 205 22.61 -1.97 -1.82
CA LEU A 205 22.97 -2.03 -0.41
C LEU A 205 22.36 -0.86 0.39
N ILE A 206 22.47 0.37 -0.12
CA ILE A 206 21.86 1.55 0.51
C ILE A 206 20.35 1.38 0.63
N ALA A 207 19.68 0.89 -0.42
CA ALA A 207 18.24 0.67 -0.40
C ALA A 207 17.83 -0.39 0.64
N TYR A 208 18.58 -1.49 0.78
CA TYR A 208 18.32 -2.48 1.83
C TYR A 208 18.52 -1.90 3.24
N ILE A 209 19.59 -1.12 3.46
CA ILE A 209 19.83 -0.46 4.75
C ILE A 209 18.67 0.48 5.09
N LEU A 210 18.21 1.28 4.13
CA LEU A 210 17.07 2.18 4.31
C LEU A 210 15.78 1.41 4.58
N LEU A 211 15.52 0.33 3.86
CA LEU A 211 14.33 -0.51 4.06
C LEU A 211 14.30 -1.12 5.46
N ILE A 212 15.43 -1.68 5.92
CA ILE A 212 15.57 -2.24 7.27
C ILE A 212 15.41 -1.14 8.33
N GLY A 213 16.04 0.01 8.13
CA GLY A 213 15.95 1.16 9.03
C GLY A 213 14.50 1.68 9.15
N ILE A 214 13.83 1.92 8.04
CA ILE A 214 12.43 2.37 7.99
C ILE A 214 11.51 1.33 8.65
N SER A 215 11.68 0.05 8.34
CA SER A 215 10.86 -1.03 8.92
C SER A 215 11.04 -1.12 10.44
N THR A 216 12.27 -0.94 10.92
CA THR A 216 12.59 -0.94 12.35
C THR A 216 11.97 0.27 13.05
N ILE A 217 12.11 1.46 12.46
CA ILE A 217 11.47 2.68 12.96
C ILE A 217 9.95 2.52 12.99
N ALA A 218 9.35 1.93 11.95
CA ALA A 218 7.91 1.68 11.88
C ALA A 218 7.43 0.76 13.01
N ILE A 219 8.12 -0.38 13.24
CA ILE A 219 7.80 -1.30 14.34
C ILE A 219 7.87 -0.58 15.69
N VAL A 220 8.94 0.17 15.94
CA VAL A 220 9.11 0.93 17.19
C VAL A 220 8.03 2.02 17.34
N ALA A 221 7.68 2.71 16.25
CA ALA A 221 6.67 3.76 16.27
C ALA A 221 5.26 3.20 16.49
N ILE A 222 4.90 2.08 15.84
CA ILE A 222 3.66 1.34 16.11
C ILE A 222 3.56 1.04 17.60
N ASP A 223 4.62 0.48 18.17
CA ASP A 223 4.67 0.10 19.57
C ASP A 223 4.53 1.29 20.52
N LYS A 224 5.22 2.38 20.22
CA LYS A 224 5.24 3.57 21.09
C LYS A 224 3.94 4.36 21.06
N TYR A 225 3.28 4.44 19.91
CA TYR A 225 2.19 5.40 19.70
C TYR A 225 0.81 4.76 19.52
N THR A 226 0.73 3.46 19.24
CA THR A 226 -0.55 2.81 18.90
C THR A 226 -0.91 1.65 19.82
N VAL A 227 0.03 1.16 20.62
CA VAL A 227 -0.23 0.06 21.56
C VAL A 227 -0.74 0.59 22.88
N TRP A 228 -1.92 0.13 23.28
CA TRP A 228 -2.43 0.30 24.63
C TRP A 228 -2.36 -1.05 25.34
N LEU A 229 -1.24 -1.28 26.05
CA LEU A 229 -1.19 -2.35 27.03
C LEU A 229 -2.12 -1.91 28.16
N TYR A 230 -3.22 -2.64 28.36
CA TYR A 230 -4.03 -2.49 29.57
C TYR A 230 -3.14 -2.86 30.77
N THR A 231 -2.35 -1.91 31.28
CA THR A 231 -2.10 -1.89 32.72
C THR A 231 -3.48 -1.75 33.32
N ILE A 232 -3.97 -2.82 33.95
CA ILE A 232 -5.11 -2.72 34.83
C ILE A 232 -4.70 -1.64 35.85
N HIS A 233 -5.22 -0.43 35.71
CA HIS A 233 -5.21 0.54 36.79
C HIS A 233 -6.19 -0.04 37.82
N LEU A 234 -5.70 -0.95 38.65
CA LEU A 234 -6.35 -1.35 39.89
C LEU A 234 -6.35 -0.15 40.85
#